data_AF-A0A397CM79-F1
#
_entry.id   AF-A0A397CM79-F1
#
_cell.length_a   1.000
_cell.length_b   1.000
_cell.length_c   1.000
_cell.angle_alpha   90.00
_cell.angle_beta   90.00
_cell.angle_gamma   90.00
#
_symmetry.space_group_name_H-M   'P 1'
#
loop_
_entity.id
_entity.type
_entity.pdbx_description
1 polymer ?
#
loop_
_entity_poly.entity_id
_entity_poly.type
_entity_poly.pdbx_seq_one_letter_code
_entity_poly.pdbx_strand_id
1 'polypeptide(L)'
;MKEPYSETEPIHRLWAEIEKKYGVSNVTTMKTATRKLMCVADGDFQNVEALLGGLRALKYSINSHSQKYLKRDVVSDDLLILVVLGVLPSQRLWGANRTAHGVVSDCRRRGELIGIFGSKSKRDIIGMDQSATSKVAGQSHRATQLHRGQWKAKGLGLRNGSPGEWS
;
A
#
# COMPACT_ATOMS: atom_id res chain seq x y z
N MET A 1 34.09 -17.27 -3.19
CA MET A 1 33.53 -18.36 -4.01
C MET A 1 32.12 -18.60 -3.49
N LYS A 2 31.07 -18.33 -4.28
CA LYS A 2 29.69 -18.66 -3.90
C LYS A 2 29.50 -20.15 -4.16
N GLU A 3 29.18 -20.93 -3.13
CA GLU A 3 28.81 -22.33 -3.31
C GLU A 3 27.62 -22.44 -4.27
N PRO A 4 27.63 -23.36 -5.24
CA PRO A 4 26.47 -23.65 -6.06
C PRO A 4 25.40 -24.24 -5.15
N TYR A 5 24.20 -23.63 -5.16
CA TYR A 5 23.03 -24.10 -4.42
C TYR A 5 22.88 -25.62 -4.57
N SER A 6 22.99 -26.37 -3.47
CA SER A 6 22.90 -27.83 -3.51
C SER A 6 21.48 -28.24 -3.87
N GLU A 7 21.35 -29.26 -4.73
CA GLU A 7 20.07 -29.89 -5.14
C GLU A 7 19.33 -30.61 -3.99
N THR A 8 19.57 -30.21 -2.73
CA THR A 8 18.96 -30.76 -1.51
C THR A 8 18.06 -29.77 -0.78
N GLU A 9 17.75 -28.59 -1.35
CA GLU A 9 16.81 -27.63 -0.76
C GLU A 9 15.33 -28.10 -0.77
N PRO A 10 14.59 -28.02 0.34
CA PRO A 10 13.18 -28.48 0.41
C PRO A 10 12.24 -27.87 -0.65
N ILE A 11 12.61 -26.72 -1.23
CA ILE A 11 11.84 -26.04 -2.27
C ILE A 11 11.81 -26.80 -3.60
N HIS A 12 12.91 -27.45 -4.02
CA HIS A 12 12.94 -28.17 -5.30
C HIS A 12 12.08 -29.46 -5.22
N ARG A 13 12.02 -30.11 -4.04
CA ARG A 13 11.13 -31.27 -3.82
C ARG A 13 9.67 -30.86 -3.87
N LEU A 14 9.32 -29.74 -3.23
CA LEU A 14 7.97 -29.19 -3.31
C LEU A 14 7.58 -28.86 -4.76
N TRP A 15 8.49 -28.23 -5.51
CA TRP A 15 8.27 -27.94 -6.92
C TRP A 15 8.09 -29.21 -7.75
N ALA A 16 8.94 -30.21 -7.57
CA ALA A 16 8.84 -31.49 -8.28
C ALA A 16 7.49 -32.18 -8.02
N GLU A 17 6.99 -32.18 -6.79
CA GLU A 17 5.68 -32.74 -6.46
C GLU A 17 4.52 -31.96 -7.09
N ILE A 18 4.60 -30.62 -7.10
CA ILE A 18 3.61 -29.76 -7.77
C ILE A 18 3.63 -30.00 -9.29
N GLU A 19 4.81 -30.08 -9.90
CA GLU A 19 4.99 -30.36 -11.32
C GLU A 19 4.52 -31.76 -11.71
N LYS A 20 4.79 -32.77 -10.87
CA LYS A 20 4.27 -34.13 -11.06
C LYS A 20 2.75 -34.18 -11.00
N LYS A 21 2.14 -33.45 -10.08
CA LYS A 21 0.69 -33.44 -9.87
C LYS A 21 -0.07 -32.66 -10.94
N TYR A 22 0.49 -31.55 -11.40
CA TYR A 22 -0.22 -30.60 -12.27
C TYR A 22 0.38 -30.45 -13.67
N GLY A 23 1.58 -30.98 -13.92
CA GLY A 23 2.32 -30.86 -15.18
C GLY A 23 3.16 -29.59 -15.26
N VAL A 24 4.43 -29.73 -15.69
CA VAL A 24 5.43 -28.64 -15.79
C VAL A 24 4.89 -27.42 -16.56
N SER A 25 4.23 -27.65 -17.71
CA SER A 25 3.66 -26.57 -18.54
C SER A 25 2.58 -25.77 -17.80
N ASN A 26 1.72 -26.44 -17.03
CA ASN A 26 0.65 -25.78 -16.28
C ASN A 26 1.20 -25.00 -15.10
N VAL A 27 2.17 -25.56 -14.37
CA VAL A 27 2.88 -24.87 -13.29
C VAL A 27 3.59 -23.63 -13.81
N THR A 28 4.26 -23.73 -14.96
CA THR A 28 4.93 -22.59 -15.61
C THR A 28 3.94 -21.51 -16.02
N THR A 29 2.79 -21.89 -16.57
CA THR A 29 1.71 -20.97 -16.94
C THR A 29 1.17 -20.22 -15.71
N MET A 30 0.83 -20.96 -14.64
CA MET A 30 0.34 -20.37 -13.40
C MET A 30 1.39 -19.43 -12.76
N LYS A 31 2.66 -19.86 -12.67
CA LYS A 31 3.76 -19.03 -12.15
C LYS A 31 3.92 -17.74 -12.94
N THR A 32 3.86 -17.83 -14.27
CA THR A 32 3.97 -16.66 -15.16
C THR A 32 2.79 -15.71 -14.98
N ALA A 33 1.57 -16.23 -14.89
CA ALA A 33 0.37 -15.43 -14.70
C ALA A 33 0.35 -14.75 -13.32
N THR A 34 0.71 -15.47 -12.25
CA THR A 34 0.85 -14.88 -10.90
C THR A 34 1.94 -13.80 -10.86
N ARG A 35 3.08 -14.03 -11.53
CA ARG A 35 4.12 -13.00 -11.64
C ARG A 35 3.62 -11.76 -12.38
N LYS A 36 2.89 -11.93 -13.49
CA LYS A 36 2.27 -10.82 -14.23
C LYS A 36 1.28 -10.02 -13.36
N LEU A 37 0.49 -10.70 -12.52
CA LEU A 37 -0.42 -10.05 -11.58
C LEU A 37 0.34 -9.11 -10.63
N MET A 38 1.42 -9.60 -10.02
CA MET A 38 2.28 -8.79 -9.14
C MET A 38 2.93 -7.63 -9.88
N CYS A 39 3.46 -7.86 -11.09
CA CYS A 39 4.06 -6.80 -11.89
C CYS A 39 3.07 -5.70 -12.29
N VAL A 40 1.81 -6.05 -12.59
CA VAL A 40 0.77 -5.06 -12.89
C VAL A 40 0.39 -4.25 -11.65
N ALA A 41 0.34 -4.89 -10.48
CA ALA A 41 0.08 -4.20 -9.22
C ALA A 41 1.19 -3.20 -8.88
N ASP A 42 2.45 -3.64 -8.95
CA ASP A 42 3.61 -2.83 -8.59
C ASP A 42 4.00 -1.81 -9.67
N GLY A 43 3.55 -2.02 -10.90
CA GLY A 43 3.78 -1.12 -12.03
C GLY A 43 3.11 0.25 -11.88
N ASP A 44 3.46 1.15 -12.79
CA ASP A 44 2.76 2.42 -12.95
C ASP A 44 1.38 2.19 -13.60
N PHE A 45 0.40 2.96 -13.13
CA PHE A 45 -0.95 2.95 -13.68
C PHE A 45 -1.46 4.37 -13.92
N GLN A 46 -2.26 4.52 -14.98
CA GLN A 46 -2.86 5.79 -15.38
C GLN A 46 -3.94 6.25 -14.40
N ASN A 47 -4.75 5.31 -13.91
CA ASN A 47 -5.74 5.53 -12.86
C ASN A 47 -6.11 4.18 -12.22
N VAL A 48 -6.82 4.25 -11.08
CA VAL A 48 -7.18 3.06 -10.30
C VAL A 48 -8.15 2.14 -11.06
N GLU A 49 -9.00 2.69 -11.94
CA GLU A 49 -9.87 1.88 -12.78
C GLU A 49 -9.09 1.03 -13.78
N ALA A 50 -8.07 1.61 -14.43
CA ALA A 50 -7.20 0.90 -15.36
C ALA A 50 -6.42 -0.21 -14.64
N LEU A 51 -5.92 0.05 -13.43
CA LEU A 51 -5.27 -0.96 -12.59
C LEU A 51 -6.23 -2.12 -12.27
N LEU A 52 -7.43 -1.81 -11.76
CA LEU A 52 -8.45 -2.82 -11.45
C LEU A 52 -8.86 -3.63 -12.67
N GLY A 53 -8.99 -2.98 -13.83
CA GLY A 53 -9.29 -3.64 -15.11
C GLY A 53 -8.20 -4.64 -15.51
N GLY A 54 -6.94 -4.23 -15.45
CA GLY A 54 -5.80 -5.10 -15.74
C GLY A 54 -5.70 -6.30 -14.79
N LEU A 55 -5.85 -6.05 -13.49
CA LEU A 55 -5.82 -7.11 -12.47
C LEU A 55 -7.00 -8.08 -12.62
N ARG A 56 -8.19 -7.59 -12.97
CA ARG A 56 -9.38 -8.44 -13.17
C ARG A 56 -9.24 -9.33 -14.42
N ALA A 57 -8.66 -8.82 -15.50
CA ALA A 57 -8.37 -9.64 -16.69
C ALA A 57 -7.41 -10.80 -16.34
N LEU A 58 -6.37 -10.51 -15.56
CA LEU A 58 -5.44 -11.53 -15.06
C LEU A 58 -6.11 -12.51 -14.09
N LYS A 59 -6.99 -12.05 -13.20
CA LYS A 59 -7.80 -12.92 -12.33
C LYS A 59 -8.57 -13.94 -13.16
N TYR A 60 -9.30 -13.50 -14.19
CA TYR A 60 -10.10 -14.41 -15.02
C TYR A 60 -9.23 -15.44 -15.76
N SER A 61 -8.08 -15.01 -16.29
CA SER A 61 -7.12 -15.94 -16.91
C SER A 61 -6.57 -16.96 -15.90
N ILE A 62 -6.14 -16.51 -14.72
CA ILE A 62 -5.60 -17.37 -13.65
C ILE A 62 -6.67 -18.35 -13.16
N ASN A 63 -7.88 -17.86 -12.86
CA ASN A 63 -8.96 -18.70 -12.36
C ASN A 63 -9.46 -19.69 -13.41
N SER A 64 -9.47 -19.32 -14.70
CA SER A 64 -9.78 -20.26 -15.78
C SER A 64 -8.80 -21.44 -15.79
N HIS A 65 -7.49 -21.15 -15.69
CA HIS A 65 -6.47 -22.20 -15.60
C HIS A 65 -6.58 -22.99 -14.29
N SER A 66 -6.77 -22.33 -13.15
CA SER A 66 -6.85 -23.02 -11.86
C SER A 66 -8.12 -23.86 -11.75
N GLN A 67 -9.24 -23.47 -12.33
CA GLN A 67 -10.44 -24.30 -12.39
C GLN A 67 -10.20 -25.58 -13.18
N LYS A 68 -9.44 -25.51 -14.27
CA LYS A 68 -9.09 -26.69 -15.07
C LYS A 68 -8.27 -27.71 -14.26
N TYR A 69 -7.23 -27.23 -13.56
CA TYR A 69 -6.20 -28.08 -12.95
C TYR A 69 -6.37 -28.32 -11.43
N LEU A 70 -6.91 -27.34 -10.72
CA LEU A 70 -7.09 -27.33 -9.26
C LEU A 70 -8.56 -27.46 -8.84
N LYS A 71 -9.50 -27.38 -9.79
CA LYS A 71 -10.97 -27.42 -9.54
C LYS A 71 -11.45 -26.32 -8.58
N ARG A 72 -10.74 -25.20 -8.53
CA ARG A 72 -11.06 -24.05 -7.69
C ARG A 72 -10.48 -22.76 -8.24
N ASP A 73 -11.06 -21.66 -7.82
CA ASP A 73 -10.51 -20.32 -8.02
C ASP A 73 -9.36 -20.08 -7.03
N VAL A 74 -8.33 -19.37 -7.50
CA VAL A 74 -7.14 -19.05 -6.69
C VAL A 74 -7.09 -17.57 -6.34
N VAL A 75 -7.60 -16.70 -7.22
CA VAL A 75 -7.60 -15.24 -7.02
C VAL A 75 -9.03 -14.77 -6.80
N SER A 76 -9.32 -14.25 -5.61
CA SER A 76 -10.60 -13.65 -5.27
C SER A 76 -10.63 -12.15 -5.58
N ASP A 77 -11.82 -11.57 -5.68
CA ASP A 77 -11.97 -10.11 -5.78
C ASP A 77 -11.44 -9.39 -4.53
N ASP A 78 -11.62 -9.98 -3.33
CA ASP A 78 -11.05 -9.42 -2.10
C ASP A 78 -9.52 -9.36 -2.14
N LEU A 79 -8.87 -10.37 -2.71
CA LEU A 79 -7.42 -10.33 -2.90
C LEU A 79 -7.02 -9.20 -3.86
N LEU A 80 -7.77 -8.98 -4.94
CA LEU A 80 -7.49 -7.86 -5.85
C LEU A 80 -7.62 -6.51 -5.15
N ILE A 81 -8.66 -6.34 -4.33
CA ILE A 81 -8.82 -5.13 -3.52
C ILE A 81 -7.61 -4.95 -2.61
N LEU A 82 -7.24 -5.98 -1.82
CA LEU A 82 -6.08 -5.90 -0.92
C LEU A 82 -4.78 -5.57 -1.65
N VAL A 83 -4.57 -6.14 -2.84
CA VAL A 83 -3.42 -5.81 -3.70
C VAL A 83 -3.42 -4.34 -4.09
N VAL A 84 -4.56 -3.80 -4.54
CA VAL A 84 -4.69 -2.37 -4.87
C VAL A 84 -4.46 -1.50 -3.64
N LEU A 85 -5.01 -1.87 -2.47
CA LEU A 85 -4.81 -1.13 -1.23
C LEU A 85 -3.33 -1.14 -0.80
N GLY A 86 -2.64 -2.25 -0.99
CA GLY A 86 -1.23 -2.40 -0.63
C GLY A 86 -0.26 -1.55 -1.46
N VAL A 87 -0.63 -1.23 -2.71
CA VAL A 87 0.20 -0.39 -3.59
C VAL A 87 -0.14 1.11 -3.48
N LEU A 88 -1.25 1.44 -2.82
CA LEU A 88 -1.66 2.82 -2.57
C LEU A 88 -1.10 3.29 -1.21
N PRO A 89 -0.72 4.57 -1.06
CA PRO A 89 -0.24 5.09 0.21
C PRO A 89 -1.30 4.95 1.31
N SER A 90 -0.90 4.34 2.42
CA SER A 90 -1.80 3.73 3.41
C SER A 90 -2.18 4.62 4.59
N GLN A 91 -1.64 5.84 4.71
CA GLN A 91 -1.71 6.58 5.99
C GLN A 91 -2.47 7.90 6.00
N ARG A 92 -2.55 8.68 4.91
CA ARG A 92 -3.10 10.06 4.98
C ARG A 92 -4.22 10.40 4.01
N LEU A 93 -4.46 9.57 3.00
CA LEU A 93 -5.54 9.76 2.02
C LEU A 93 -6.86 9.11 2.47
N TRP A 94 -6.78 8.26 3.49
CA TRP A 94 -7.90 7.56 4.09
C TRP A 94 -8.33 8.40 5.29
N GLY A 95 -9.10 9.45 5.05
CA GLY A 95 -9.59 10.34 6.10
C GLY A 95 -10.22 9.56 7.25
N ALA A 96 -10.05 10.06 8.47
CA ALA A 96 -10.41 9.45 9.75
C ALA A 96 -11.92 9.19 9.99
N ASN A 97 -12.73 8.99 8.93
CA ASN A 97 -14.18 8.85 9.06
C ASN A 97 -14.81 7.84 8.10
N ARG A 98 -14.19 6.67 7.93
CA ARG A 98 -14.93 5.50 7.44
C ARG A 98 -14.73 4.36 8.42
N THR A 99 -15.66 4.24 9.36
CA THR A 99 -15.85 3.02 10.13
C THR A 99 -15.90 1.85 9.15
N ALA A 100 -14.91 0.96 9.24
CA ALA A 100 -14.83 -0.27 8.48
C ALA A 100 -15.90 -1.24 8.98
N HIS A 101 -17.16 -0.95 8.69
CA HIS A 101 -18.27 -1.84 8.98
C HIS A 101 -18.46 -2.82 7.82
N GLY A 102 -18.05 -4.06 8.08
CA GLY A 102 -18.49 -5.23 7.33
C GLY A 102 -17.80 -5.45 5.99
N VAL A 103 -17.70 -6.71 5.62
CA VAL A 103 -17.23 -7.18 4.31
C VAL A 103 -18.24 -6.73 3.25
N VAL A 104 -18.11 -5.47 2.81
CA VAL A 104 -18.98 -4.85 1.80
C VAL A 104 -18.61 -5.38 0.42
N SER A 105 -19.60 -5.69 -0.42
CA SER A 105 -19.45 -6.28 -1.76
C SER A 105 -18.40 -5.60 -2.66
N ASP A 106 -17.74 -6.40 -3.51
CA ASP A 106 -16.67 -5.99 -4.44
C ASP A 106 -17.00 -4.71 -5.23
N CYS A 107 -18.22 -4.63 -5.78
CA CYS A 107 -18.64 -3.48 -6.59
C CYS A 107 -18.60 -2.15 -5.81
N ARG A 108 -18.95 -2.16 -4.53
CA ARG A 108 -19.01 -0.93 -3.72
C ARG A 108 -17.60 -0.47 -3.32
N ARG A 109 -16.71 -1.38 -2.92
CA ARG A 109 -15.31 -1.04 -2.61
C ARG A 109 -14.54 -0.56 -3.85
N ARG A 110 -14.78 -1.17 -5.02
CA ARG A 110 -14.23 -0.67 -6.29
C ARG A 110 -14.72 0.73 -6.64
N GLY A 111 -16.03 0.96 -6.56
CA GLY A 111 -16.62 2.28 -6.82
C GLY A 111 -16.09 3.35 -5.86
N GLU A 112 -15.88 2.99 -4.60
CA GLU A 112 -15.29 3.89 -3.61
C GLU A 112 -13.83 4.25 -3.93
N LEU A 113 -13.00 3.28 -4.33
CA LEU A 113 -11.63 3.54 -4.73
C LEU A 113 -11.55 4.44 -5.97
N ILE A 114 -12.39 4.17 -6.97
CA ILE A 114 -12.52 5.00 -8.16
C ILE A 114 -13.05 6.40 -7.79
N GLY A 115 -13.99 6.51 -6.86
CA GLY A 115 -14.50 7.81 -6.40
C GLY A 115 -13.48 8.64 -5.63
N ILE A 116 -12.60 8.00 -4.85
CA ILE A 116 -11.56 8.70 -4.07
C ILE A 116 -10.44 9.20 -4.98
N PHE A 117 -9.93 8.34 -5.85
CA PHE A 117 -8.74 8.65 -6.65
C PHE A 117 -9.08 9.18 -8.04
N GLY A 118 -10.29 8.92 -8.55
CA GLY A 118 -10.75 9.36 -9.85
C GLY A 118 -9.77 8.97 -10.96
N SER A 119 -9.42 9.97 -11.77
CA SER A 119 -8.48 9.86 -12.90
C SER A 119 -7.00 10.04 -12.52
N LYS A 120 -6.66 10.06 -11.22
CA LYS A 120 -5.27 10.31 -10.78
C LYS A 120 -4.36 9.12 -11.06
N SER A 121 -3.16 9.41 -11.54
CA SER A 121 -2.12 8.40 -11.75
C SER A 121 -1.46 7.96 -10.44
N LYS A 122 -0.74 6.83 -10.46
CA LYS A 122 0.04 6.36 -9.30
C LYS A 122 0.97 7.45 -8.75
N ARG A 123 1.67 8.15 -9.64
CA ARG A 123 2.59 9.24 -9.27
C ARG A 123 1.87 10.42 -8.62
N ASP A 124 0.70 10.81 -9.15
CA ASP A 124 -0.09 11.90 -8.56
C ASP A 124 -0.59 11.53 -7.15
N ILE A 125 -1.02 10.28 -6.97
CA ILE A 125 -1.48 9.75 -5.68
C ILE A 125 -0.33 9.75 -4.67
N ILE A 126 0.85 9.29 -5.06
CA ILE A 126 2.05 9.32 -4.20
C ILE A 126 2.47 10.78 -3.90
N GLY A 127 2.42 11.68 -4.88
CA GLY A 127 2.70 13.10 -4.69
C GLY A 127 1.71 13.79 -3.74
N MET A 128 0.45 13.37 -3.73
CA MET A 128 -0.55 13.86 -2.76
C MET A 128 -0.17 13.49 -1.33
N ASP A 129 0.30 12.27 -1.08
CA ASP A 129 0.77 11.84 0.24
C ASP A 129 2.01 12.64 0.71
N GLN A 130 2.96 12.89 -0.21
CA GLN A 130 4.18 13.68 0.07
C GLN A 130 3.90 15.19 0.27
N SER A 131 2.95 15.76 -0.45
CA SER A 131 2.55 17.16 -0.23
C SER A 131 1.82 17.33 1.11
N ALA A 132 1.06 16.32 1.55
CA ALA A 132 0.45 16.30 2.88
C ALA A 132 1.49 16.21 4.02
N THR A 133 2.62 15.51 3.82
CA THR A 133 3.72 15.48 4.81
C THR A 133 4.46 16.82 4.89
N SER A 134 4.71 17.48 3.75
CA SER A 134 5.36 18.80 3.72
C SER A 134 4.55 19.90 4.41
N LYS A 135 3.21 19.90 4.28
CA LYS A 135 2.33 20.87 4.95
C LYS A 135 2.28 20.68 6.46
N VAL A 136 2.30 19.43 6.94
CA VAL A 136 2.34 19.12 8.38
C VAL A 136 3.70 19.48 8.98
N ALA A 137 4.81 19.23 8.27
CA ALA A 137 6.13 19.69 8.68
C ALA A 137 6.23 21.22 8.71
N GLY A 138 5.68 21.90 7.70
CA GLY A 138 5.62 23.37 7.64
C GLY A 138 4.78 24.00 8.76
N GLN A 139 3.64 23.39 9.11
CA GLN A 139 2.83 23.82 10.26
C GLN A 139 3.52 23.55 11.60
N SER A 140 4.21 22.42 11.75
CA SER A 140 5.03 22.13 12.94
C SER A 140 6.13 23.17 13.12
N HIS A 141 6.89 23.50 12.06
CA HIS A 141 7.93 24.53 12.11
C HIS A 141 7.37 25.94 12.41
N ARG A 142 6.20 26.29 11.87
CA ARG A 142 5.53 27.57 12.18
C ARG A 142 5.07 27.63 13.64
N ALA A 143 4.55 26.53 14.19
CA ALA A 143 4.18 26.43 15.59
C ALA A 143 5.41 26.52 16.51
N THR A 144 6.54 25.90 16.14
CA THR A 144 7.80 26.02 16.90
C THR A 144 8.39 27.44 16.82
N GLN A 145 8.28 28.13 15.68
CA GLN A 145 8.73 29.52 15.54
C GLN A 145 7.86 30.51 16.31
N LEU A 146 6.53 30.34 16.31
CA LEU A 146 5.61 31.15 17.13
C LEU A 146 5.87 30.96 18.63
N HIS A 147 6.12 29.72 19.07
CA HIS A 147 6.51 29.46 20.46
C HIS A 147 7.85 30.13 20.80
N ARG A 148 8.90 29.99 19.96
CA ARG A 148 10.20 30.65 20.20
C ARG A 148 10.13 32.18 20.19
N GLY A 149 9.28 32.77 19.34
CA GLY A 149 9.05 34.22 19.31
C GLY A 149 8.40 34.74 20.60
N GLN A 150 7.51 33.95 21.21
CA GLN A 150 6.85 34.30 22.49
C GLN A 150 7.82 34.32 23.68
N TRP A 151 8.82 33.43 23.72
CA TRP A 151 9.83 33.42 24.79
C TRP A 151 10.84 34.56 24.66
N LYS A 152 11.13 35.05 23.44
CA LYS A 152 12.04 36.17 23.24
C LYS A 152 11.44 37.53 23.63
N ALA A 153 10.12 37.67 23.57
CA ALA A 153 9.42 38.90 23.95
C ALA A 153 9.20 39.05 25.48
N LYS A 154 9.34 37.98 26.27
CA LYS A 154 9.19 38.00 27.74
C LYS A 154 10.51 38.11 28.52
N GLY A 155 11.65 38.27 27.84
CA GLY A 155 12.99 38.23 28.44
C GLY A 155 13.68 39.56 28.72
N LEU A 156 13.00 40.71 28.60
CA LEU A 156 13.57 42.03 28.91
C LEU A 156 12.75 42.70 30.02
N GLY A 157 13.03 42.28 31.26
CA GLY A 157 12.40 42.82 32.46
C GLY A 157 13.16 42.44 33.72
N LEU A 158 14.48 42.64 33.73
CA LEU A 158 15.26 42.57 34.97
C LEU A 158 15.11 43.90 35.71
N ARG A 159 14.33 43.92 36.79
CA ARG A 159 14.42 44.94 37.83
C ARG A 159 14.92 44.27 39.11
N ASN A 160 16.04 44.80 39.60
CA ASN A 160 16.80 44.33 40.74
C ASN A 160 15.93 44.12 41.98
N GLY A 161 16.15 43.00 42.67
CA GLY A 161 15.71 42.79 44.03
C GLY A 161 16.56 43.58 45.02
N SER A 162 15.98 43.88 46.17
CA SER A 162 16.72 44.05 47.43
C SER A 162 15.92 43.41 48.57
N PRO A 163 16.58 42.86 49.60
CA PRO A 163 16.00 41.89 50.53
C PRO A 163 15.77 42.47 51.94
N GLY A 164 14.92 41.80 52.73
CA GLY A 164 14.69 42.05 54.17
C GLY A 164 13.27 42.57 54.43
N GLU A 165 12.54 42.19 55.48
CA GLU A 165 12.85 41.46 56.72
C GLU A 165 11.60 40.72 57.21
N TRP A 166 11.81 39.80 58.13
CA TRP A 166 10.79 39.03 58.82
C TRP A 166 10.08 39.91 59.86
N SER A 167 8.74 39.82 59.93
CA SER A 167 8.02 39.53 61.18
C SER A 167 6.54 39.27 60.92
#